data_AF-X0VSE6-F1
#
_entry.id   AF-X0VSE6-F1
#
_cell.length_a   1.000
_cell.length_b   1.000
_cell.length_c   1.000
_cell.angle_alpha   90.00
_cell.angle_beta   90.00
_cell.angle_gamma   90.00
#
_symmetry.space_group_name_H-M   'P 1'
#
loop_
_entity.id
_entity.type
_entity.pdbx_description
1 polymer ?
#
loop_
_entity_poly.entity_id
_entity_poly.type
_entity_poly.pdbx_seq_one_letter_code
_entity_poly.pdbx_strand_id
1 'polypeptide(L)'
;LCLGWYLTPTGRAVYYFPVWHLIGLGIVLILRGRMADLLQSENRGQLTLGIALSSYAATMGGHMLGNLIFIALGPSLLGLPPPVITSIFSGLFWVTPIERITITVLSTLIMSPIIYVARSMYPDLFRG
;
A
#
# COMPACT_ATOMS: atom_id res chain seq x y z
N LEU A 1 5.91 -7.67 8.38
CA LEU A 1 5.93 -6.19 8.44
C LEU A 1 5.08 -5.65 9.59
N CYS A 2 3.76 -5.85 9.61
CA CYS A 2 2.90 -5.33 10.68
C CYS A 2 3.32 -5.78 12.10
N LEU A 3 3.70 -7.05 12.28
CA LEU A 3 4.24 -7.53 13.56
C LEU A 3 5.56 -6.84 13.95
N GLY A 4 6.40 -6.51 12.97
CA GLY A 4 7.68 -5.84 13.20
C GLY A 4 7.53 -4.45 13.80
N TRP A 5 6.39 -3.78 13.59
CA TRP A 5 6.06 -2.50 14.23
C TRP A 5 6.10 -2.61 15.76
N TYR A 6 5.43 -3.62 16.30
CA TYR A 6 5.27 -3.83 17.73
C TYR A 6 6.57 -4.23 18.43
N LEU A 7 7.59 -4.65 17.68
CA LEU A 7 8.94 -4.90 18.21
C LEU A 7 9.70 -3.59 18.48
N THR A 8 9.27 -2.47 17.89
CA THR A 8 9.93 -1.16 18.06
C THR A 8 9.40 -0.42 19.29
N PRO A 9 10.21 0.44 19.94
CA PRO A 9 9.71 1.32 21.01
C PRO A 9 8.57 2.24 20.54
N THR A 10 8.71 2.84 19.36
CA THR A 10 7.70 3.69 18.74
C THR A 10 6.40 2.94 18.48
N GLY A 11 6.47 1.71 17.99
CA GLY A 11 5.27 0.94 17.69
C GLY A 11 4.52 0.44 18.92
N ARG A 12 5.20 0.30 20.06
CA ARG A 12 4.54 0.08 21.36
C ARG A 12 3.82 1.33 21.86
N ALA A 13 4.38 2.52 21.63
CA ALA A 13 3.75 3.79 22.00
C ALA A 13 2.56 4.14 21.09
N VAL A 14 2.66 3.86 19.79
CA VAL A 14 1.60 4.12 18.79
C VAL A 14 1.07 2.78 18.24
N TYR A 15 0.49 1.98 19.13
CA TYR A 15 0.05 0.61 18.82
C TYR A 15 -1.07 0.55 17.77
N TYR A 16 -1.88 1.60 17.65
CA TYR A 16 -3.01 1.65 16.71
C TYR A 16 -2.59 2.00 15.27
N PHE A 17 -1.36 2.47 15.05
CA PHE A 17 -0.89 2.94 13.74
C PHE A 17 -1.03 1.90 12.60
N PRO A 18 -0.70 0.60 12.81
CA PRO A 18 -0.78 -0.40 11.75
C PRO A 18 -2.19 -0.77 11.30
N VAL A 19 -3.25 -0.22 11.90
CA VAL A 19 -4.64 -0.58 11.55
C VAL A 19 -4.93 -0.38 10.06
N TRP A 20 -4.43 0.71 9.47
CA TRP A 20 -4.59 0.99 8.03
C TRP A 20 -3.84 -0.03 7.17
N HIS A 21 -2.65 -0.45 7.62
CA HIS A 21 -1.85 -1.46 6.92
C HIS A 21 -2.46 -2.86 7.03
N LEU A 22 -3.13 -3.17 8.14
CA LEU A 22 -3.87 -4.42 8.31
C LEU A 22 -5.07 -4.49 7.36
N ILE A 23 -5.73 -3.36 7.05
CA ILE A 23 -6.77 -3.31 6.01
C ILE A 23 -6.18 -3.66 4.64
N GLY A 24 -5.06 -3.04 4.27
CA GLY A 24 -4.34 -3.35 3.02
C GLY A 24 -3.92 -4.82 2.93
N LEU A 25 -3.40 -5.38 4.02
CA LEU A 25 -3.06 -6.81 4.11
C LEU A 25 -4.31 -7.70 3.99
N GLY A 26 -5.40 -7.32 4.66
CA GLY A 26 -6.67 -8.02 4.61
C GLY A 26 -7.23 -8.11 3.19
N ILE A 27 -7.16 -7.01 2.43
CA ILE A 27 -7.54 -6.99 1.01
C ILE A 27 -6.78 -8.06 0.23
N VAL A 28 -5.45 -8.14 0.38
CA VAL A 28 -4.64 -9.15 -0.31
C VAL A 28 -5.03 -10.55 0.12
N LEU A 29 -5.12 -10.81 1.43
CA LEU A 29 -5.36 -12.16 1.94
C LEU A 29 -6.74 -12.69 1.57
N ILE A 30 -7.77 -11.84 1.65
CA ILE A 30 -9.16 -12.21 1.35
C ILE A 30 -9.37 -12.32 -0.16
N LEU A 31 -8.81 -11.40 -0.95
CA LEU A 31 -9.06 -11.32 -2.39
C LEU A 31 -7.97 -11.99 -3.24
N ARG A 32 -6.96 -12.65 -2.65
CA ARG A 32 -5.83 -13.25 -3.39
C ARG A 32 -6.24 -14.04 -4.63
N GLY A 33 -7.26 -14.88 -4.50
CA GLY A 33 -7.74 -15.73 -5.60
C GLY A 33 -8.47 -14.92 -6.66
N ARG A 34 -9.20 -13.89 -6.25
CA ARG A 34 -10.05 -13.06 -7.13
C ARG A 34 -9.29 -11.89 -7.77
N MET A 35 -8.15 -11.49 -7.21
CA MET A 35 -7.35 -10.38 -7.76
C MET A 35 -6.83 -10.70 -9.15
N ALA A 36 -6.41 -11.95 -9.38
CA ALA A 36 -5.99 -12.40 -10.72
C ALA A 36 -7.16 -12.30 -11.71
N ASP A 37 -8.33 -12.82 -11.32
CA ASP A 37 -9.54 -12.77 -12.15
C ASP A 37 -9.96 -11.33 -12.48
N LEU A 38 -9.95 -10.44 -11.47
CA LEU A 38 -10.26 -9.02 -11.65
C LEU A 38 -9.29 -8.35 -12.62
N LEU A 39 -7.99 -8.63 -12.49
CA LEU A 39 -6.97 -8.07 -13.36
C LEU A 39 -7.03 -8.64 -14.78
N GLN A 40 -7.45 -9.88 -14.98
CA GLN A 40 -7.56 -10.50 -16.30
C GLN A 40 -8.90 -10.21 -17.00
N SER A 41 -9.93 -9.83 -16.27
CA SER A 41 -11.24 -9.52 -16.80
C SER A 41 -11.21 -8.54 -17.99
N GLU A 42 -12.01 -8.82 -19.02
CA GLU A 42 -12.29 -7.92 -20.14
C GLU A 42 -13.21 -6.76 -19.73
N ASN A 43 -14.01 -6.95 -18.68
CA ASN A 43 -14.86 -5.90 -18.13
C ASN A 43 -13.97 -4.80 -17.52
N ARG A 44 -14.08 -3.58 -18.08
CA ARG A 44 -13.30 -2.41 -17.66
C ARG A 44 -13.45 -2.08 -16.18
N GLY A 45 -14.65 -2.22 -15.62
CA GLY A 45 -14.92 -1.95 -14.20
C GLY A 45 -14.21 -2.94 -13.27
N GLN A 46 -14.23 -4.23 -13.62
CA GLN A 46 -13.53 -5.27 -12.86
C GLN A 46 -12.01 -5.12 -12.96
N LEU A 47 -11.48 -4.80 -14.15
CA LEU A 47 -10.07 -4.48 -14.33
C LEU A 47 -9.64 -3.29 -13.47
N THR A 48 -10.41 -2.19 -13.53
CA THR A 48 -10.14 -0.97 -12.76
C THR A 48 -10.16 -1.25 -11.26
N LEU A 49 -11.12 -2.06 -10.79
CA LEU A 49 -11.19 -2.49 -9.39
C LEU A 49 -9.98 -3.36 -9.00
N GLY A 50 -9.57 -4.31 -9.86
CA GLY A 50 -8.38 -5.12 -9.65
C GLY A 50 -7.11 -4.28 -9.53
N ILE A 51 -6.98 -3.26 -10.36
CA ILE A 51 -5.88 -2.27 -10.31
C ILE A 51 -5.94 -1.49 -9.01
N ALA A 52 -7.10 -0.94 -8.63
CA ALA A 52 -7.24 -0.14 -7.41
C ALA A 52 -6.89 -0.94 -6.15
N LEU A 53 -7.42 -2.16 -6.03
CA LEU A 53 -7.17 -3.03 -4.88
C LEU A 53 -5.69 -3.46 -4.81
N SER A 54 -5.09 -3.81 -5.94
CA SER A 54 -3.67 -4.18 -5.99
C SER A 54 -2.75 -2.98 -5.72
N SER A 55 -3.04 -1.80 -6.26
CA SER A 55 -2.31 -0.56 -5.96
C SER A 55 -2.42 -0.16 -4.49
N TYR A 56 -3.61 -0.22 -3.89
CA TYR A 56 -3.79 0.09 -2.47
C TYR A 56 -2.99 -0.85 -1.59
N ALA A 57 -3.08 -2.15 -1.84
CA ALA A 57 -2.31 -3.16 -1.13
C ALA A 57 -0.79 -2.95 -1.27
N ALA A 58 -0.32 -2.70 -2.49
CA ALA A 58 1.09 -2.48 -2.77
C ALA A 58 1.62 -1.22 -2.07
N THR A 59 0.89 -0.12 -2.13
CA THR A 59 1.28 1.15 -1.48
C THR A 59 1.28 1.02 0.05
N MET A 60 0.30 0.32 0.64
CA MET A 60 0.30 0.04 2.08
C MET A 60 1.47 -0.85 2.49
N GLY A 61 1.78 -1.91 1.73
CA GLY A 61 2.94 -2.77 1.99
C GLY A 61 4.26 -1.99 1.94
N GLY A 62 4.47 -1.21 0.88
CA GLY A 62 5.65 -0.35 0.71
C GLY A 62 5.77 0.70 1.81
N HIS A 63 4.65 1.34 2.17
CA HIS A 63 4.62 2.33 3.26
C HIS A 63 4.98 1.70 4.60
N MET A 64 4.47 0.51 4.91
CA MET A 64 4.80 -0.17 6.16
C MET A 64 6.29 -0.48 6.26
N LEU A 65 6.87 -0.98 5.16
CA LEU A 65 8.30 -1.25 5.09
C LEU A 65 9.13 0.03 5.28
N GLY A 66 8.77 1.09 4.57
CA GLY A 66 9.40 2.41 4.71
C GLY A 66 9.36 2.93 6.14
N ASN A 67 8.25 2.76 6.84
CA ASN A 67 8.12 3.16 8.25
C ASN A 67 9.08 2.41 9.18
N LEU A 68 9.25 1.10 8.97
CA LEU A 68 10.19 0.32 9.77
C LEU A 68 11.64 0.72 9.50
N ILE A 69 11.98 0.98 8.23
CA ILE A 69 13.29 1.49 7.83
C ILE A 69 13.53 2.86 8.48
N PHE A 70 12.54 3.75 8.44
CA PHE A 70 12.62 5.09 9.04
C PHE A 70 12.80 5.02 10.56
N ILE A 71 12.11 4.12 11.26
CA ILE A 71 12.33 3.92 12.70
C ILE A 71 13.74 3.39 12.99
N ALA A 72 14.22 2.44 12.19
CA ALA A 72 15.52 1.81 12.39
C ALA A 72 16.69 2.77 12.12
N LEU A 73 16.57 3.62 11.09
CA LEU A 73 17.66 4.46 10.61
C LEU A 73 17.52 5.94 10.97
N GLY A 74 16.31 6.41 11.30
CA GLY A 74 16.04 7.81 11.63
C GLY A 74 16.92 8.38 12.76
N PRO A 75 17.17 7.64 13.85
CA PRO A 75 18.04 8.14 14.91
C PRO A 75 19.49 8.35 14.48
N SER A 76 20.04 7.45 13.67
CA SER A 76 21.46 7.49 13.28
C SER A 76 21.72 8.31 12.03
N LEU A 77 20.84 8.24 11.02
CA LEU A 77 21.01 8.95 9.75
C LEU A 77 20.49 10.39 9.78
N LEU A 78 19.41 10.64 10.53
CA LEU A 78 18.74 11.94 10.57
C LEU A 78 18.89 12.65 11.93
N GLY A 79 19.57 12.01 12.90
CA GLY A 79 19.75 12.56 14.25
C GLY A 79 18.44 12.71 15.03
N LEU A 80 17.38 11.99 14.63
CA LEU A 80 16.05 12.18 15.20
C LEU A 80 15.91 11.45 16.55
N PRO A 81 15.57 12.16 17.64
CA PRO A 81 15.32 11.52 18.93
C PRO A 81 14.12 10.57 18.87
N PRO A 82 14.12 9.43 19.59
CA PRO A 82 12.98 8.51 19.63
C PRO A 82 11.61 9.14 19.98
N PRO A 83 11.52 10.13 20.90
CA PRO A 83 10.27 10.83 21.16
C PRO A 83 9.72 11.59 19.94
N VAL A 84 10.61 12.20 19.15
CA VAL A 84 10.23 12.96 17.93
C VAL A 84 9.72 12.01 16.85
N ILE A 85 10.39 10.87 16.67
CA ILE A 85 9.92 9.82 15.74
C ILE A 85 8.51 9.38 16.14
N THR A 86 8.28 9.16 17.44
CA THR A 86 6.97 8.76 17.96
C THR A 86 5.90 9.82 17.71
N SER A 87 6.20 11.11 17.92
CA SER A 87 5.25 12.19 17.66
C SER A 87 4.88 12.31 16.18
N ILE A 88 5.85 12.09 15.28
CA ILE A 88 5.61 12.06 13.83
C ILE A 88 4.55 10.99 13.50
N PHE A 89 4.72 9.76 13.97
CA PHE A 89 3.77 8.69 13.67
C PHE A 89 2.39 8.91 14.29
N SER A 90 2.31 9.49 15.49
CA SER A 90 1.01 9.87 16.06
C SER A 90 0.28 10.92 15.21
N GLY A 91 1.00 11.91 14.66
CA GLY A 91 0.43 12.95 13.81
C GLY A 91 0.05 12.45 12.41
N LEU A 92 0.84 11.51 11.86
CA LEU A 92 0.60 10.94 10.54
C LEU A 92 -0.52 9.90 10.49
N PHE A 93 -1.13 9.55 11.63
CA PHE A 93 -2.14 8.50 11.68
C PHE A 93 -3.32 8.74 10.71
N TRP A 94 -3.84 9.96 10.67
CA TRP A 94 -4.95 10.33 9.77
C TRP A 94 -4.49 10.79 8.39
N VAL A 95 -3.26 11.29 8.29
CA VAL A 95 -2.66 11.69 7.00
C VAL A 95 -2.40 10.45 6.14
N THR A 96 -1.93 9.36 6.74
CA THR A 96 -1.58 8.10 6.07
C THR A 96 -2.71 7.56 5.18
N PRO A 97 -3.93 7.29 5.67
CA PRO A 97 -4.99 6.75 4.82
C PRO A 97 -5.36 7.71 3.69
N ILE A 98 -5.39 9.03 3.93
CA ILE A 98 -5.71 10.04 2.91
C ILE A 98 -4.67 10.04 1.79
N GLU A 99 -3.39 10.05 2.15
CA GLU A 99 -2.29 10.02 1.19
C GLU A 99 -2.33 8.74 0.36
N ARG A 100 -2.57 7.59 0.99
CA ARG A 100 -2.58 6.28 0.33
C ARG A 100 -3.79 6.09 -0.58
N ILE A 101 -4.96 6.60 -0.19
CA ILE A 101 -6.14 6.64 -1.07
C ILE A 101 -5.86 7.54 -2.27
N THR A 102 -5.28 8.72 -2.06
CA THR A 102 -4.92 9.64 -3.15
C THR A 102 -3.97 8.99 -4.15
N ILE A 103 -2.88 8.37 -3.68
CA ILE A 103 -1.94 7.66 -4.54
C ILE A 103 -2.62 6.51 -5.27
N THR A 104 -3.48 5.74 -4.59
CA THR A 104 -4.22 4.64 -5.21
C THR A 104 -5.12 5.14 -6.35
N VAL A 105 -5.83 6.25 -6.15
CA VAL A 105 -6.66 6.87 -7.19
C VAL A 105 -5.80 7.27 -8.38
N LEU A 106 -4.70 7.99 -8.14
CA LEU A 106 -3.79 8.41 -9.21
C LEU A 106 -3.19 7.22 -9.97
N SER A 107 -2.69 6.21 -9.25
CA SER A 107 -2.17 4.98 -9.84
C SER A 107 -3.23 4.26 -10.67
N THR A 108 -4.48 4.22 -10.20
CA THR A 108 -5.58 3.58 -10.93
C THR A 108 -5.92 4.33 -12.21
N LEU A 109 -5.98 5.67 -12.16
CA LEU A 109 -6.24 6.53 -13.31
C LEU A 109 -5.17 6.40 -14.39
N ILE A 110 -3.92 6.17 -14.00
CA ILE A 110 -2.79 5.99 -14.93
C ILE A 110 -2.73 4.56 -15.46
N MET A 111 -2.84 3.56 -14.59
CA MET A 111 -2.62 2.15 -14.95
C MET A 111 -3.76 1.57 -15.78
N SER A 112 -5.01 1.98 -15.53
CA SER A 112 -6.17 1.49 -16.28
C SER A 112 -6.08 1.72 -17.80
N PRO A 113 -5.81 2.94 -18.29
CA PRO A 113 -5.63 3.17 -19.72
C PRO A 113 -4.36 2.49 -20.27
N ILE A 114 -3.27 2.41 -19.49
CA ILE A 114 -2.04 1.73 -19.92
C ILE A 114 -2.31 0.26 -20.21
N ILE A 115 -2.99 -0.46 -19.30
CA ILE A 115 -3.30 -1.88 -19.49
C ILE A 115 -4.26 -2.06 -20.66
N TYR A 116 -5.23 -1.15 -20.84
CA TYR A 116 -6.14 -1.21 -21.98
C TYR A 116 -5.40 -1.06 -23.32
N VAL A 117 -4.52 -0.05 -23.42
CA VAL A 117 -3.69 0.17 -24.62
C VAL A 117 -2.77 -1.02 -24.85
N ALA A 118 -2.09 -1.51 -23.80
CA ALA A 118 -1.20 -2.66 -23.90
C ALA A 118 -1.93 -3.91 -24.44
N ARG A 119 -3.15 -4.18 -23.98
CA ARG A 119 -3.98 -5.29 -24.50
C ARG A 119 -4.37 -5.12 -25.95
N SER A 120 -4.66 -3.89 -26.37
CA SER A 120 -5.00 -3.58 -27.76
C SER A 120 -3.81 -3.71 -28.71
N MET A 121 -2.60 -3.33 -28.26
CA MET A 121 -1.38 -3.36 -29.07
C MET A 121 -0.73 -4.75 -29.10
N TYR A 122 -0.83 -5.50 -28.02
CA TYR A 122 -0.14 -6.79 -27.85
C TYR A 122 -1.09 -7.88 -27.37
N PRO A 123 -2.11 -8.26 -28.15
CA PRO A 123 -3.14 -9.21 -27.71
C PRO A 123 -2.54 -10.59 -27.35
N ASP A 124 -1.48 -11.02 -28.03
CA ASP A 124 -0.87 -12.34 -27.81
C ASP A 124 -0.15 -12.47 -26.46
N LEU A 125 0.24 -11.36 -25.83
CA LEU A 125 0.84 -11.34 -24.48
C LEU A 125 -0.18 -11.57 -23.36
N PHE A 126 -1.47 -11.41 -23.65
CA PHE A 126 -2.56 -11.51 -22.67
C PHE A 126 -3.51 -12.68 -22.92
N ARG A 127 -3.24 -13.50 -23.95
CA ARG A 127 -3.88 -14.80 -24.20
C ARG A 127 -3.18 -15.87 -23.35
N GLY A 128 -3.44 -15.85 -22.04
CA GLY A 128 -3.07 -16.92 -21.11
C GLY A 128 -4.16 -17.95 -21.01
#